data_AF-A0A3S4HYB4-F1
#
_entry.id   AF-A0A3S4HYB4-F1
#
_cell.length_a   1.000
_cell.length_b   1.000
_cell.length_c   1.000
_cell.angle_alpha   90.00
_cell.angle_beta   90.00
_cell.angle_gamma   90.00
#
_symmetry.space_group_name_H-M   'P 1'
#
loop_
_entity.id
_entity.type
_entity.pdbx_description
1 polymer ?
#
loop_
_entity_poly.entity_id
_entity_poly.type
_entity_poly.pdbx_seq_one_letter_code
_entity_poly.pdbx_strand_id
1 'polypeptide(L)'
;MPWLAAAGIIALATGWVRGFGFAPADYQQGESYRIMYLHVPAAIWSMGIYAAMAVAAFTGLVWQMKMVSLAVAAMAPVGAVYTFIALVTGAAWGKPMWGTWWVWDARLTSELVLLFLLRRGHRPVARL
;
A
#
# COMPACT_ATOMS: atom_id res chain seq x y z
N MET A 1 8.81 0.64 -24.59
CA MET A 1 10.27 0.85 -24.45
C MET A 1 10.87 -0.24 -23.56
N PRO A 2 11.29 -1.38 -24.13
CA PRO A 2 11.72 -2.56 -23.35
C PRO A 2 13.00 -2.33 -22.54
N TRP A 3 13.90 -1.46 -23.02
CA TRP A 3 15.16 -1.13 -22.35
C TRP A 3 14.97 -0.34 -21.04
N LEU A 4 13.99 0.56 -20.98
CA LEU A 4 13.61 1.24 -19.74
C LEU A 4 13.00 0.28 -18.70
N ALA A 5 12.21 -0.70 -19.16
CA ALA A 5 11.66 -1.72 -18.28
C ALA A 5 12.77 -2.60 -17.68
N ALA A 6 13.74 -3.02 -18.49
CA ALA A 6 14.90 -3.79 -18.02
C ALA A 6 15.77 -2.99 -17.03
N ALA A 7 16.04 -1.72 -17.32
CA ALA A 7 16.77 -0.83 -16.40
C ALA A 7 16.02 -0.65 -15.06
N GLY A 8 14.70 -0.49 -15.12
CA GLY A 8 13.85 -0.42 -13.92
C GLY A 8 13.90 -1.70 -13.09
N ILE A 9 13.84 -2.87 -13.72
CA ILE A 9 13.93 -4.17 -13.03
C ILE A 9 15.30 -4.31 -12.33
N ILE A 10 16.39 -3.92 -13.00
CA ILE A 10 17.74 -3.99 -12.42
C ILE A 10 17.89 -3.03 -11.23
N ALA A 11 17.36 -1.81 -11.34
CA ALA A 11 17.37 -0.85 -10.25
C ALA A 11 16.55 -1.33 -9.03
N LEU A 12 15.37 -1.93 -9.28
CA LEU A 12 14.54 -2.50 -8.22
C LEU A 12 15.21 -3.70 -7.57
N ALA A 13 15.76 -4.62 -8.37
CA ALA A 13 16.46 -5.81 -7.88
C ALA A 13 17.69 -5.45 -7.04
N THR A 14 18.50 -4.47 -7.48
CA THR A 14 19.67 -4.01 -6.73
C THR A 14 19.27 -3.30 -5.43
N GLY A 15 18.18 -2.52 -5.43
CA GLY A 15 17.61 -1.92 -4.23
C GLY A 15 17.13 -2.97 -3.22
N TRP A 16 16.44 -4.01 -3.68
CA TRP A 16 15.98 -5.12 -2.83
C TRP A 16 17.15 -5.92 -2.24
N VAL A 17 18.14 -6.29 -3.06
CA VAL A 17 19.30 -7.06 -2.59
C VAL A 17 20.10 -6.28 -1.55
N ARG A 18 20.28 -4.97 -1.73
CA ARG A 18 20.99 -4.14 -0.75
C ARG A 18 20.17 -3.88 0.52
N GLY A 19 18.87 -3.65 0.39
CA GLY A 19 17.97 -3.42 1.52
C GLY A 19 17.77 -4.64 2.42
N PHE A 20 17.57 -5.83 1.84
CA PHE A 20 17.38 -7.06 2.63
C PHE A 20 18.68 -7.77 2.98
N GLY A 21 19.68 -7.75 2.11
CA GLY A 21 20.91 -8.55 2.27
C GLY A 21 22.04 -7.83 3.00
N PHE A 22 22.15 -6.50 2.87
CA PHE A 22 23.32 -5.75 3.36
C PHE A 22 22.97 -4.64 4.36
N ALA A 23 21.69 -4.41 4.67
CA ALA A 23 21.32 -3.43 5.68
C ALA A 23 21.80 -3.91 7.06
N PRO A 24 22.67 -3.13 7.75
CA PRO A 24 23.08 -3.44 9.10
C PRO A 24 21.86 -3.42 10.03
N ALA A 25 21.85 -4.33 11.00
CA ALA A 25 20.81 -4.37 12.01
C ALA A 25 20.79 -3.04 12.77
N ASP A 26 19.59 -2.48 12.97
CA ASP A 26 19.44 -1.22 13.69
C ASP A 26 19.70 -1.45 15.19
N TYR A 27 20.27 -0.44 15.87
CA TYR A 27 20.68 -0.55 17.27
C TYR A 27 19.48 -0.79 18.21
N GLN A 28 18.29 -0.28 17.87
CA GLN A 28 17.07 -0.44 18.67
C GLN A 28 16.13 -1.53 18.15
N GLN A 29 16.12 -1.77 16.84
CA GLN A 29 15.14 -2.66 16.18
C GLN A 29 15.73 -3.96 15.64
N GLY A 30 17.05 -4.15 15.77
CA GLY A 30 17.77 -5.34 15.34
C GLY A 30 17.48 -5.70 13.88
N GLU A 31 17.25 -6.99 13.63
CA GLU A 31 16.91 -7.55 12.32
C GLU A 31 15.51 -7.17 11.83
N SER A 32 14.61 -6.76 12.72
CA SER A 32 13.23 -6.40 12.38
C SER A 32 13.15 -5.12 11.55
N TYR A 33 14.17 -4.27 11.59
CA TYR A 33 14.32 -3.12 10.69
C TYR A 33 14.24 -3.51 9.21
N ARG A 34 14.67 -4.73 8.84
CA ARG A 34 14.63 -5.20 7.45
C ARG A 34 13.20 -5.33 6.91
N ILE A 35 12.22 -5.59 7.77
CA ILE A 35 10.79 -5.65 7.40
C ILE A 35 10.30 -4.26 6.93
N MET A 36 10.90 -3.19 7.45
CA MET A 36 10.53 -1.80 7.14
C MET A 36 10.77 -1.45 5.66
N TYR A 37 11.75 -2.07 5.01
CA TYR A 37 11.99 -1.89 3.57
C TYR A 37 10.86 -2.41 2.69
N LEU A 38 10.06 -3.37 3.17
CA LEU A 38 8.84 -3.81 2.49
C LEU A 38 7.63 -2.99 2.95
N HIS A 39 7.53 -2.78 4.27
CA HIS A 39 6.37 -2.17 4.89
C HIS A 39 6.17 -0.71 4.47
N VAL A 40 7.21 0.14 4.51
CA VAL A 40 7.07 1.57 4.22
C VAL A 40 6.65 1.84 2.79
N PRO A 41 7.28 1.24 1.76
CA PRO A 41 6.80 1.40 0.39
C PRO A 41 5.37 0.87 0.22
N ALA A 42 5.02 -0.26 0.82
CA ALA A 42 3.66 -0.82 0.73
C ALA A 42 2.61 0.11 1.36
N ALA A 43 2.92 0.73 2.52
CA ALA A 43 2.05 1.68 3.19
C ALA A 43 1.86 2.97 2.37
N ILE A 44 2.95 3.53 1.81
CA ILE A 44 2.90 4.72 0.94
C ILE A 44 2.05 4.44 -0.31
N TRP A 45 2.25 3.30 -0.97
CA TRP A 45 1.47 2.93 -2.16
C TRP A 45 0.01 2.66 -1.84
N SER A 46 -0.29 2.02 -0.70
CA SER A 46 -1.65 1.87 -0.20
C SER A 46 -2.33 3.24 -0.10
N MET A 47 -1.79 4.16 0.72
CA MET A 47 -2.35 5.50 0.91
C MET A 47 -2.42 6.33 -0.38
N GLY A 48 -1.40 6.22 -1.24
CA GLY A 48 -1.35 6.89 -2.53
C GLY A 48 -2.47 6.44 -3.48
N ILE A 49 -2.77 5.14 -3.53
CA ILE A 49 -3.87 4.61 -4.35
C ILE A 49 -5.23 5.08 -3.80
N TYR A 50 -5.41 5.16 -2.48
CA TYR A 50 -6.61 5.77 -1.91
C TYR A 50 -6.76 7.24 -2.29
N ALA A 51 -5.70 8.03 -2.17
CA ALA A 51 -5.73 9.43 -2.55
C ALA A 51 -6.06 9.59 -4.04
N ALA A 52 -5.45 8.77 -4.89
CA ALA A 52 -5.72 8.77 -6.33
C ALA A 52 -7.17 8.36 -6.65
N MET A 53 -7.73 7.36 -5.97
CA MET A 53 -9.14 6.98 -6.10
C MET A 53 -10.08 8.08 -5.60
N ALA A 54 -9.74 8.78 -4.52
CA ALA A 54 -10.51 9.91 -4.01
C ALA A 54 -10.52 11.09 -5.00
N VAL A 55 -9.36 11.43 -5.57
CA VAL A 55 -9.24 12.46 -6.62
C VAL A 55 -10.01 12.04 -7.86
N ALA A 56 -9.89 10.78 -8.30
CA ALA A 56 -10.64 10.27 -9.44
C ALA A 56 -12.15 10.35 -9.19
N ALA A 57 -12.63 9.89 -8.04
CA ALA A 57 -14.05 9.98 -7.67
C ALA A 57 -14.55 11.44 -7.62
N PHE A 58 -13.73 12.37 -7.10
CA PHE A 58 -14.04 13.79 -7.09
C PHE A 58 -14.14 14.38 -8.51
N THR A 59 -13.19 14.07 -9.39
CA THR A 59 -13.24 14.54 -10.79
C THR A 59 -14.42 13.92 -11.54
N GLY A 60 -14.77 12.67 -11.26
CA GLY A 60 -15.97 12.02 -11.78
C GLY A 60 -17.26 12.70 -11.34
N LEU A 61 -17.32 13.21 -10.11
CA LEU A 61 -18.48 13.94 -9.59
C LEU A 61 -18.60 15.34 -10.22
N VAL A 62 -17.50 16.09 -10.31
CA VAL A 62 -17.49 17.46 -10.83
C VAL A 62 -17.74 17.49 -12.34
N TRP A 63 -17.07 16.62 -13.09
CA TRP A 63 -17.13 16.59 -14.56
C TRP A 63 -18.02 15.48 -15.14
N GLN A 64 -18.73 14.72 -14.30
CA GLN A 64 -19.68 13.67 -14.72
C GLN A 64 -19.07 12.65 -15.70
N MET A 65 -17.78 12.35 -15.52
CA MET A 65 -17.03 11.47 -16.42
C MET A 65 -17.33 10.00 -16.15
N LYS A 66 -18.00 9.33 -17.08
CA LYS A 66 -18.36 7.90 -16.96
C LYS A 66 -17.15 6.97 -16.80
N MET A 67 -16.01 7.34 -17.40
CA MET A 67 -14.77 6.54 -17.36
C MET A 67 -14.13 6.46 -15.97
N VAL A 68 -14.47 7.38 -15.07
CA VAL A 68 -13.93 7.39 -13.70
C VAL A 68 -14.37 6.15 -12.93
N SER A 69 -15.60 5.68 -13.14
CA SER A 69 -16.11 4.47 -12.48
C SER A 69 -15.26 3.23 -12.81
N LEU A 70 -14.82 3.10 -14.06
CA LEU A 70 -13.94 2.03 -14.52
C LEU A 70 -12.51 2.18 -13.96
N ALA A 71 -11.98 3.40 -13.91
CA ALA A 71 -10.66 3.68 -13.34
C ALA A 71 -10.60 3.33 -11.84
N VAL A 72 -11.60 3.79 -11.06
CA VAL A 72 -11.71 3.49 -9.63
C VAL A 72 -11.90 1.98 -9.40
N ALA A 73 -12.70 1.30 -10.24
CA ALA A 73 -12.88 -0.14 -10.16
C ALA A 73 -11.59 -0.93 -10.45
N ALA A 74 -10.73 -0.45 -11.36
CA ALA A 74 -9.44 -1.07 -11.65
C ALA A 74 -8.38 -0.80 -10.56
N MET A 75 -8.43 0.37 -9.91
CA MET A 75 -7.48 0.75 -8.85
C MET A 75 -7.80 0.06 -7.52
N ALA A 76 -9.06 -0.26 -7.25
CA ALA A 76 -9.50 -0.92 -6.02
C ALA A 76 -8.82 -2.29 -5.74
N PRO A 77 -8.75 -3.28 -6.65
CA PRO A 77 -8.05 -4.52 -6.33
C PRO A 77 -6.56 -4.30 -6.02
N VAL A 78 -5.92 -3.34 -6.70
CA VAL A 78 -4.49 -3.03 -6.50
C VAL A 78 -4.25 -2.39 -5.13
N GLY A 79 -5.05 -1.37 -4.77
CA GLY A 79 -4.95 -0.74 -3.45
C GLY A 79 -5.15 -1.73 -2.31
N ALA A 80 -6.12 -2.65 -2.43
CA ALA A 80 -6.42 -3.62 -1.40
C ALA A 80 -5.26 -4.59 -1.14
N VAL A 81 -4.53 -4.98 -2.19
CA VAL A 81 -3.34 -5.83 -2.06
C VAL A 81 -2.23 -5.09 -1.31
N TYR A 82 -1.96 -3.83 -1.67
CA TYR A 82 -0.96 -3.02 -0.96
C TYR A 82 -1.32 -2.79 0.50
N THR A 83 -2.59 -2.51 0.81
CA THR A 83 -3.07 -2.39 2.19
C THR A 83 -2.91 -3.70 2.96
N PHE A 84 -3.24 -4.84 2.34
CA PHE A 84 -3.05 -6.14 2.99
C PHE A 84 -1.57 -6.44 3.29
N ILE A 85 -0.68 -6.15 2.34
CA ILE A 85 0.76 -6.31 2.53
C ILE A 85 1.26 -5.38 3.65
N ALA A 86 0.83 -4.11 3.66
CA ALA A 86 1.17 -3.16 4.71
C ALA A 86 0.71 -3.67 6.09
N LEU A 87 -0.52 -4.16 6.21
CA LEU A 87 -1.05 -4.71 7.47
C LEU A 87 -0.27 -5.93 7.97
N VAL A 88 0.01 -6.91 7.10
CA VAL A 88 0.74 -8.13 7.49
C VAL A 88 2.18 -7.80 7.87
N THR A 89 2.85 -6.94 7.10
CA THR A 89 4.24 -6.55 7.38
C THR A 89 4.33 -5.65 8.61
N GLY A 90 3.35 -4.78 8.85
CA GLY A 90 3.25 -3.94 10.05
C GLY A 90 2.99 -4.76 11.31
N ALA A 91 2.11 -5.77 11.23
CA ALA A 91 1.87 -6.71 12.33
C ALA A 91 3.12 -7.56 12.65
N ALA A 92 3.86 -7.99 11.63
CA ALA A 92 5.11 -8.74 11.79
C ALA A 92 6.22 -7.90 12.45
N TRP A 93 6.28 -6.59 12.16
CA TRP A 93 7.19 -5.66 12.83
C TRP A 93 6.73 -5.27 14.24
N GLY A 94 5.43 -5.22 14.50
CA GLY A 94 4.88 -4.89 15.82
C GLY A 94 5.21 -5.91 16.92
N LYS A 95 5.29 -7.21 16.58
CA LYS A 95 5.59 -8.28 17.55
C LYS A 95 6.92 -8.07 18.32
N PRO A 96 8.08 -7.85 17.66
CA PRO A 96 9.35 -7.61 18.35
C PRO A 96 9.41 -6.24 19.07
N MET A 97 8.75 -5.20 18.55
CA MET A 97 8.82 -3.86 19.15
C MET A 97 7.84 -3.62 20.30
N TRP A 98 6.62 -4.14 20.20
CA TRP A 98 5.52 -3.85 21.13
C TRP A 98 5.00 -5.10 21.84
N GLY A 99 5.62 -6.27 21.62
CA GLY A 99 5.23 -7.54 22.23
C GLY A 99 3.89 -8.10 21.73
N THR A 100 3.23 -7.42 20.81
CA THR A 100 1.89 -7.75 20.32
C THR A 100 1.83 -7.64 18.80
N TRP A 101 1.09 -8.55 18.15
CA TRP A 101 0.94 -8.59 16.69
C TRP A 101 0.01 -7.50 16.16
N TRP A 102 -0.87 -6.97 17.01
CA TRP A 102 -1.86 -5.98 16.63
C TRP A 102 -2.14 -5.05 17.80
N VAL A 103 -1.89 -3.76 17.56
CA VAL A 103 -2.26 -2.69 18.49
C VAL A 103 -3.36 -1.89 17.81
N TRP A 104 -4.45 -1.60 18.53
CA TRP A 104 -5.57 -0.79 18.05
C TRP A 104 -5.23 0.72 17.99
N ASP A 105 -4.03 1.04 17.53
CA ASP A 105 -3.56 2.42 17.36
C ASP A 105 -4.20 3.03 16.10
N ALA A 106 -4.32 4.36 16.06
CA ALA A 106 -4.96 5.12 14.97
C ALA A 106 -4.35 4.82 13.59
N ARG A 107 -3.07 4.43 13.54
CA ARG A 107 -2.35 4.07 12.29
C ARG A 107 -2.78 2.71 11.73
N LEU A 108 -2.83 1.67 12.57
CA LEU A 108 -3.22 0.31 12.14
C LEU A 108 -4.73 0.22 11.86
N THR A 109 -5.54 0.96 12.64
CA THR A 109 -6.98 1.03 12.44
C THR A 109 -7.38 1.82 11.19
N SER A 110 -6.65 2.89 10.84
CA SER A 110 -6.90 3.62 9.59
C SER A 110 -6.60 2.77 8.36
N GLU A 111 -5.53 1.98 8.32
CA GLU A 111 -5.26 1.04 7.22
C GLU A 111 -6.32 -0.08 7.12
N LEU A 112 -6.81 -0.59 8.24
CA LEU A 112 -7.90 -1.57 8.26
C LEU A 112 -9.21 -0.97 7.70
N VAL A 113 -9.57 0.23 8.13
CA VAL A 113 -10.77 0.94 7.63
C VAL A 113 -10.66 1.22 6.14
N LEU A 114 -9.47 1.64 5.70
CA LEU A 114 -9.15 1.80 4.29
C LEU A 114 -9.45 0.48 3.54
N LEU A 115 -8.90 -0.66 3.97
CA LEU A 115 -9.12 -1.96 3.31
C LEU A 115 -10.61 -2.24 3.06
N PHE A 116 -11.44 -1.97 4.07
CA PHE A 116 -12.88 -2.15 3.95
C PHE A 116 -13.54 -1.15 3.01
N LEU A 117 -13.13 0.12 3.02
CA LEU A 117 -13.64 1.15 2.12
C LEU A 117 -13.35 0.82 0.64
N LEU A 118 -12.16 0.33 0.34
CA LEU A 118 -11.72 0.08 -1.04
C LEU A 118 -12.28 -1.22 -1.59
N ARG A 119 -12.47 -2.25 -0.74
CA ARG A 119 -13.29 -3.43 -1.08
C ARG A 119 -14.76 -3.06 -1.34
N ARG A 120 -15.33 -2.09 -0.61
CA ARG A 120 -16.72 -1.63 -0.82
C ARG A 120 -16.88 -0.68 -2.02
N GLY A 121 -15.87 0.15 -2.30
CA GLY A 121 -15.88 1.15 -3.36
C GLY A 121 -15.91 0.59 -4.78
N HIS A 122 -15.65 -0.71 -4.96
CA HIS A 122 -15.79 -1.40 -6.25
C HIS A 122 -17.25 -1.54 -6.72
N ARG A 123 -18.26 -1.33 -5.85
CA ARG A 123 -19.65 -1.40 -6.29
C ARG A 123 -19.95 -0.20 -7.18
N PRO A 124 -20.28 -0.39 -8.47
CA PRO A 124 -20.66 0.71 -9.33
C PRO A 124 -21.88 1.39 -8.71
N VAL A 125 -21.73 2.66 -8.31
CA VAL A 125 -22.84 3.57 -8.04
C VAL A 125 -23.46 3.91 -9.40
N ALA A 126 -24.15 2.92 -9.98
CA ALA A 126 -24.84 3.03 -11.24
C ALA A 126 -26.21 2.35 -11.11
N ARG A 127 -27.02 2.87 -10.18
CA ARG A 127 -28.47 2.69 -10.13
C ARG A 127 -29.10 3.91 -9.46
N LEU A 128 -29.12 5.04 -10.17
CA LEU A 128 -30.18 6.04 -10.14
C LEU A 128 -30.25 6.66 -11.54
#